data_AF-A0A2M8LRI9-F1
#
_entry.id   AF-A0A2M8LRI9-F1
#
_cell.length_a   1.000
_cell.length_b   1.000
_cell.length_c   1.000
_cell.angle_alpha   90.00
_cell.angle_beta   90.00
_cell.angle_gamma   90.00
#
_symmetry.space_group_name_H-M   'P 1'
#
loop_
_entity.id
_entity.type
_entity.pdbx_description
1 polymer ?
#
loop_
_entity_poly.entity_id
_entity_poly.type
_entity_poly.pdbx_seq_one_letter_code
_entity_poly.pdbx_strand_id
1 'polypeptide(L)'
;MSTERPGKPSQRTPNRQLAALIAEAGFSNAGLARRVDQLGLEHGLDLRYDKTSVTRWLRGQQPRGTTPALIAEVFTRRLGRRLTAQDLGLDACAPVYAGLEFAATPGEAVDIVGGLWRKDSGSHAELRKIAFTPAGLVVPSRDWLIGRPDERVARGEPGPEPAAPRVPPQVRGPAGGPPPGVPRTHRADSRADSRADGVERGPGQRVTPGDVAALRSVGELFRTLDHAYGGGHARQALVRYLEHEAEPMLRGTYGEQTGRRLFGAVADLTRLAGWTAYDIAAHGLAQRYFVQALRLSQAAGDRAYGSYVLATMSRQAVYLGHGREAVQLARVAQQGVGSSVPPAAQALLHAVEARGHGVLGEVRACTASLARAERALEQARPGEEVPQWVKAFDEAHLADDFAHCHRDLQQHRAAAQHAERALRMRCPGQIRSRLFCRVVLATARLGLGDVEQACALAAEAAEQAAELRSVRAHEYVRDFERRLEPYRDAAAVRGYRERTAALN
;
A
#
# COMPACT_ATOMS: atom_id res chain seq x y z
N MET A 1 -28.04 -15.77 48.61
CA MET A 1 -26.60 -15.65 48.89
C MET A 1 -25.85 -16.56 47.94
N SER A 2 -25.08 -15.97 47.04
CA SER A 2 -23.79 -16.47 46.54
C SER A 2 -23.30 -15.47 45.50
N THR A 3 -22.59 -14.46 45.98
CA THR A 3 -21.89 -13.46 45.19
C THR A 3 -20.60 -14.09 44.65
N GLU A 4 -20.57 -14.39 43.36
CA GLU A 4 -19.32 -14.72 42.67
C GLU A 4 -18.39 -13.51 42.66
N ARG A 5 -17.21 -13.67 43.26
CA ARG A 5 -16.14 -12.66 43.21
C ARG A 5 -15.55 -12.64 41.79
N PRO A 6 -15.25 -11.46 41.23
CA PRO A 6 -14.54 -11.38 39.95
C PRO A 6 -13.14 -11.99 40.09
N GLY A 7 -12.77 -12.81 39.10
CA GLY A 7 -11.51 -13.55 39.05
C GLY A 7 -10.28 -12.67 39.26
N LYS A 8 -9.33 -13.17 40.07
CA LYS A 8 -8.00 -12.59 40.27
C LYS A 8 -7.34 -12.29 38.90
N PRO A 9 -6.75 -11.11 38.69
CA PRO A 9 -5.95 -10.87 37.48
C PRO A 9 -4.80 -11.89 37.45
N SER A 10 -4.61 -12.54 36.29
CA SER A 10 -3.52 -13.49 36.07
C SER A 10 -2.18 -12.85 36.48
N GLN A 11 -1.42 -13.54 37.33
CA GLN A 11 -0.09 -13.08 37.73
C GLN A 11 0.78 -12.97 36.48
N ARG A 12 1.11 -11.74 36.08
CA ARG A 12 1.97 -11.48 34.93
C ARG A 12 3.39 -11.88 35.29
N THR A 13 3.98 -12.76 34.48
CA THR A 13 5.37 -13.20 34.64
C THR A 13 6.33 -12.02 34.40
N PRO A 14 7.26 -11.72 35.32
CA PRO A 14 8.26 -10.67 35.10
C PRO A 14 9.13 -10.94 33.87
N ASN A 15 9.39 -9.91 33.06
CA ASN A 15 10.21 -10.01 31.86
C ASN A 15 11.70 -9.96 32.22
N ARG A 16 12.30 -11.13 32.45
CA ARG A 16 13.73 -11.27 32.82
C ARG A 16 14.68 -10.95 31.66
N GLN A 17 14.25 -11.17 30.40
CA GLN A 17 15.07 -10.90 29.22
C GLN A 17 15.30 -9.40 29.04
N LEU A 18 14.22 -8.60 29.11
CA LEU A 18 14.32 -7.15 29.08
C LEU A 18 15.16 -6.60 30.25
N ALA A 19 15.02 -7.18 31.45
CA ALA A 19 15.81 -6.77 32.61
C ALA A 19 17.32 -6.98 32.39
N ALA A 20 17.71 -8.13 31.83
CA ALA A 20 19.11 -8.45 31.53
C ALA A 20 19.69 -7.48 30.48
N LEU A 21 18.94 -7.21 29.41
CA LEU A 21 19.39 -6.28 28.37
C LEU A 21 19.48 -4.83 28.86
N ILE A 22 18.57 -4.36 29.73
CA ILE A 22 18.67 -3.04 30.37
C ILE A 22 20.00 -2.92 31.14
N ALA A 23 20.35 -3.94 31.90
CA ALA A 23 21.60 -3.97 32.65
C ALA A 23 22.84 -3.99 31.73
N GLU A 24 22.84 -4.84 30.70
CA GLU A 24 23.92 -4.95 29.71
C GLU A 24 24.14 -3.63 28.96
N ALA A 25 23.07 -2.97 28.54
CA ALA A 25 23.12 -1.70 27.81
C ALA A 25 23.48 -0.49 28.68
N GLY A 26 23.45 -0.66 30.01
CA GLY A 26 23.65 0.42 30.98
C GLY A 26 22.53 1.46 30.96
N PHE A 27 21.29 1.06 30.66
CA PHE A 27 20.16 1.98 30.64
C PHE A 27 19.53 2.11 32.02
N SER A 28 19.13 3.33 32.39
CA SER A 28 18.12 3.54 33.43
C SER A 28 16.72 3.42 32.82
N ASN A 29 15.69 3.09 33.62
CA ASN A 29 14.31 3.02 33.11
C ASN A 29 13.86 4.33 32.46
N ALA A 30 14.20 5.48 33.05
CA ALA A 30 13.94 6.79 32.44
C ALA A 30 14.78 7.04 31.18
N GLY A 31 16.01 6.53 31.14
CA GLY A 31 16.91 6.65 29.99
C GLY A 31 16.48 5.79 28.79
N LEU A 32 15.92 4.60 29.04
CA LEU A 32 15.31 3.77 28.01
C LEU A 32 14.03 4.43 27.47
N ALA A 33 13.12 4.88 28.35
CA ALA A 33 11.88 5.55 27.95
C ALA A 33 12.15 6.74 27.00
N ARG A 34 13.06 7.64 27.38
CA ARG A 34 13.44 8.79 26.54
C ARG A 34 14.00 8.39 25.17
N ARG A 35 14.79 7.31 25.09
CA ARG A 35 15.33 6.83 23.81
C ARG A 35 14.26 6.20 22.94
N VAL A 36 13.32 5.47 23.55
CA VAL A 36 12.16 4.92 22.84
C VAL A 36 11.28 6.05 22.31
N ASP A 37 11.05 7.10 23.09
CA ASP A 37 10.30 8.28 22.65
C ASP A 37 11.03 9.06 21.56
N GLN A 38 12.33 9.30 21.73
CA GLN A 38 13.18 9.95 20.72
C GLN A 38 13.16 9.17 19.41
N LEU A 39 13.37 7.85 19.48
CA LEU A 39 13.31 6.98 18.33
C LEU A 39 11.89 7.00 17.73
N GLY A 40 10.85 6.90 18.55
CA GLY A 40 9.47 7.09 18.11
C GLY A 40 9.28 8.36 17.29
N LEU A 41 9.84 9.47 17.77
CA LEU A 41 9.80 10.78 17.11
C LEU A 41 10.57 10.78 15.78
N GLU A 42 11.75 10.15 15.71
CA GLU A 42 12.49 9.90 14.44
C GLU A 42 11.64 9.11 13.42
N HIS A 43 10.77 8.23 13.92
CA HIS A 43 9.85 7.43 13.12
C HIS A 43 8.47 8.08 12.90
N GLY A 44 8.26 9.32 13.34
CA GLY A 44 7.00 10.06 13.21
C GLY A 44 5.88 9.61 14.16
N LEU A 45 6.23 8.99 15.29
CA LEU A 45 5.30 8.53 16.33
C LEU A 45 5.38 9.50 17.53
N ASP A 46 4.24 10.06 17.94
CA ASP A 46 4.12 10.81 19.21
C ASP A 46 3.97 9.81 20.37
N LEU A 47 5.11 9.38 20.92
CA LEU A 47 5.19 8.50 22.08
C LEU A 47 5.53 9.31 23.32
N ARG A 48 4.94 8.93 24.46
CA ARG A 48 5.14 9.58 25.75
C ARG A 48 5.35 8.55 26.85
N TYR A 49 6.41 7.76 26.71
CA TYR A 49 6.77 6.78 27.72
C TYR A 49 7.62 7.40 28.82
N ASP A 50 7.47 6.83 30.02
CA ASP A 50 8.19 7.26 31.20
C ASP A 50 8.82 6.06 31.92
N LYS A 51 9.52 6.32 33.03
CA LYS A 51 10.10 5.26 33.86
C LYS A 51 9.06 4.23 34.33
N THR A 52 7.82 4.67 34.52
CA THR A 52 6.69 3.84 34.98
C THR A 52 6.28 2.84 33.91
N SER A 53 6.28 3.28 32.65
CA SER A 53 6.01 2.44 31.47
C SER A 53 7.01 1.31 31.36
N VAL A 54 8.32 1.60 31.48
CA VAL A 54 9.38 0.58 31.49
C VAL A 54 9.23 -0.38 32.67
N THR A 55 8.87 0.15 33.85
CA THR A 55 8.62 -0.68 35.04
C THR A 55 7.46 -1.64 34.82
N ARG A 56 6.41 -1.21 34.10
CA ARG A 56 5.29 -2.09 33.72
C ARG A 56 5.73 -3.16 32.73
N TRP A 57 6.59 -2.84 31.76
CA TRP A 57 7.16 -3.83 30.83
C TRP A 57 7.98 -4.89 31.54
N LEU A 58 8.82 -4.49 32.51
CA LEU A 58 9.57 -5.41 33.36
C LEU A 58 8.67 -6.32 34.21
N ARG A 59 7.47 -5.85 34.58
CA ARG A 59 6.43 -6.64 35.26
C ARG A 59 5.58 -7.50 34.31
N GLY A 60 5.99 -7.63 33.05
CA GLY A 60 5.33 -8.49 32.06
C GLY A 60 4.16 -7.83 31.32
N GLN A 61 3.97 -6.51 31.42
CA GLN A 61 3.03 -5.83 30.53
C GLN A 61 3.62 -5.69 29.13
N GLN A 62 2.94 -6.22 28.12
CA GLN A 62 3.39 -6.05 26.74
C GLN A 62 3.16 -4.60 26.26
N PRO A 63 4.19 -3.92 25.72
CA PRO A 63 4.04 -2.67 24.99
C PRO A 63 3.17 -2.92 23.74
N ARG A 64 2.34 -1.94 23.37
CA ARG A 64 1.44 -2.07 22.22
C ARG A 64 2.04 -1.50 20.94
N GLY A 65 1.51 -1.98 19.81
CA GLY A 65 1.83 -1.48 18.47
C GLY A 65 3.29 -1.69 18.11
N THR A 66 3.96 -0.62 17.68
CA THR A 66 5.32 -0.61 17.15
C THR A 66 6.40 -0.59 18.24
N THR A 67 5.98 -0.28 19.47
CA THR A 67 6.85 -0.05 20.63
C THR A 67 7.80 -1.23 20.89
N PRO A 68 7.39 -2.52 20.83
CA PRO A 68 8.34 -3.62 21.00
C PRO A 68 9.51 -3.60 20.01
N ALA A 69 9.26 -3.24 18.75
CA ALA A 69 10.29 -3.12 17.72
C ALA A 69 11.20 -1.90 17.94
N LEU A 70 10.64 -0.77 18.40
CA LEU A 70 11.42 0.42 18.77
C LEU A 70 12.34 0.14 19.97
N ILE A 71 11.84 -0.57 20.98
CA ILE A 71 12.66 -0.97 22.13
C ILE A 71 13.82 -1.84 21.61
N ALA A 72 13.54 -2.86 20.80
CA ALA A 72 14.57 -3.72 20.22
C ALA A 72 15.61 -2.95 19.38
N GLU A 73 15.18 -1.95 18.61
CA GLU A 73 16.06 -1.06 17.83
C GLU A 73 16.94 -0.19 18.73
N VAL A 74 16.40 0.36 19.84
CA VAL A 74 17.21 1.10 20.83
C VAL A 74 18.33 0.23 21.40
N PHE A 75 18.04 -1.03 21.72
CA PHE A 75 19.08 -1.97 22.19
C PHE A 75 20.05 -2.37 21.09
N THR A 76 19.56 -2.59 19.86
CA THR A 76 20.40 -2.91 18.69
C THR A 76 21.44 -1.81 18.46
N ARG A 77 21.01 -0.54 18.41
CA ARG A 77 21.90 0.62 18.25
C ARG A 77 22.91 0.73 19.39
N ARG A 78 22.50 0.40 20.62
CA ARG A 78 23.35 0.54 21.81
C ARG A 78 24.39 -0.56 21.96
N LEU A 79 24.02 -1.81 21.66
CA LEU A 79 24.84 -2.99 21.88
C LEU A 79 25.61 -3.43 20.61
N GLY A 80 25.31 -2.86 19.44
CA GLY A 80 26.02 -3.16 18.20
C GLY A 80 25.73 -4.56 17.64
N ARG A 81 24.72 -5.26 18.14
CA ARG A 81 24.23 -6.55 17.66
C ARG A 81 22.73 -6.49 17.39
N ARG A 82 22.28 -7.20 16.35
CA ARG A 82 20.86 -7.23 15.98
C ARG A 82 20.04 -7.92 17.06
N LEU A 83 19.06 -7.22 17.61
CA LEU A 83 18.09 -7.74 18.58
C LEU A 83 16.67 -7.53 18.05
N THR A 84 15.82 -8.53 18.28
CA THR A 84 14.39 -8.53 17.93
C THR A 84 13.53 -8.36 19.17
N ALA A 85 12.26 -7.99 19.03
CA ALA A 85 11.33 -7.90 20.16
C ALA A 85 11.26 -9.22 20.96
N GLN A 86 11.39 -10.37 20.29
CA GLN A 86 11.41 -11.68 20.93
C GLN A 86 12.65 -11.89 21.81
N ASP A 87 13.82 -11.38 21.39
CA ASP A 87 15.05 -11.44 22.20
C ASP A 87 14.93 -10.64 23.51
N LEU A 88 13.99 -9.69 23.56
CA LEU A 88 13.67 -8.87 24.72
C LEU A 88 12.51 -9.45 25.56
N GLY A 89 11.96 -10.62 25.20
CA GLY A 89 10.79 -11.20 25.85
C GLY A 89 9.50 -10.42 25.60
N LEU A 90 9.46 -9.64 24.51
CA LEU A 90 8.31 -8.85 24.09
C LEU A 90 7.60 -9.55 22.91
N ASP A 91 6.32 -9.23 22.74
CA ASP A 91 5.53 -9.76 21.62
C ASP A 91 6.20 -9.45 20.28
N ALA A 92 6.33 -10.48 19.44
CA ALA A 92 6.95 -10.37 18.14
C ALA A 92 6.21 -9.33 17.29
N CYS A 93 6.94 -8.33 16.81
CA CYS A 93 6.51 -7.40 15.79
C CYS A 93 7.60 -7.36 14.72
N ALA A 94 7.22 -7.27 13.45
CA ALA A 94 8.19 -7.08 12.38
C ALA A 94 9.06 -5.84 12.68
N PRO A 95 10.37 -5.85 12.39
CA PRO A 95 11.20 -4.65 12.51
C PRO A 95 10.52 -3.48 11.80
N VAL A 96 10.60 -2.28 12.39
CA VAL A 96 9.84 -1.11 11.92
C VAL A 96 10.04 -0.86 10.43
N TYR A 97 11.24 -1.13 9.91
CA TYR A 97 11.63 -0.94 8.51
C TYR A 97 11.65 -2.20 7.63
N ALA A 98 11.45 -3.41 8.17
CA ALA A 98 11.51 -4.61 7.34
C ALA A 98 10.41 -4.57 6.26
N GLY A 99 10.79 -4.67 4.99
CA GLY A 99 9.89 -4.53 3.83
C GLY A 99 9.63 -3.08 3.40
N LEU A 100 10.25 -2.10 4.07
CA LEU A 100 10.27 -0.69 3.67
C LEU A 100 11.60 -0.32 2.98
N GLU A 101 12.51 -1.27 2.81
CA GLU A 101 13.72 -1.07 2.03
C GLU A 101 13.38 -0.86 0.56
N PHE A 102 14.05 0.13 -0.05
CA PHE A 102 13.99 0.36 -1.49
C PHE A 102 15.19 -0.33 -2.13
N ALA A 103 14.96 -1.52 -2.69
CA ALA A 103 16.02 -2.42 -3.17
C ALA A 103 16.96 -1.74 -4.18
N ALA A 104 18.24 -2.08 -4.16
CA ALA A 104 19.20 -1.55 -5.14
C ALA A 104 18.99 -2.21 -6.51
N THR A 105 18.61 -3.49 -6.55
CA THR A 105 18.48 -4.27 -7.79
C THR A 105 17.09 -4.88 -7.98
N PRO A 106 16.69 -5.23 -9.22
CA PRO A 106 15.43 -5.92 -9.46
C PRO A 106 15.37 -7.30 -8.77
N GLY A 107 16.50 -8.02 -8.71
CA GLY A 107 16.57 -9.32 -8.04
C GLY A 107 16.29 -9.23 -6.55
N GLU A 108 16.90 -8.26 -5.87
CA GLU A 108 16.64 -7.98 -4.46
C GLU A 108 15.18 -7.55 -4.23
N ALA A 109 14.60 -6.75 -5.13
CA ALA A 109 13.18 -6.38 -5.05
C ALA A 109 12.26 -7.62 -5.11
N VAL A 110 12.58 -8.60 -5.96
CA VAL A 110 11.86 -9.88 -6.06
C VAL A 110 11.99 -10.68 -4.76
N ASP A 111 13.17 -10.72 -4.15
CA ASP A 111 13.39 -11.43 -2.89
C ASP A 111 12.62 -10.80 -1.71
N ILE A 112 12.62 -9.47 -1.61
CA ILE A 112 11.88 -8.74 -0.57
C ILE A 112 10.38 -8.94 -0.74
N VAL A 113 9.85 -8.73 -1.95
CA VAL A 113 8.39 -8.80 -2.18
C VAL A 113 7.86 -10.24 -2.07
N GLY A 114 8.62 -11.24 -2.56
CA GLY A 114 8.28 -12.66 -2.37
C GLY A 114 8.30 -13.06 -0.89
N GLY A 115 9.28 -12.54 -0.13
CA GLY A 115 9.31 -12.70 1.32
C GLY A 115 8.12 -12.06 2.04
N LEU A 116 7.60 -10.94 1.52
CA LEU A 116 6.41 -10.28 2.06
C LEU A 116 5.15 -11.10 1.79
N TRP A 117 4.96 -11.63 0.57
CA TRP A 117 3.81 -12.47 0.23
C TRP A 117 3.74 -13.74 1.08
N ARG A 118 4.85 -14.48 1.22
CA ARG A 118 4.89 -15.70 2.05
C ARG A 118 4.56 -15.44 3.52
N LYS A 119 4.93 -14.27 4.04
CA LYS A 119 4.70 -13.89 5.44
C LYS A 119 3.32 -13.30 5.68
N ASP A 120 2.55 -13.05 4.62
CA ASP A 120 1.22 -12.47 4.68
C ASP A 120 0.14 -13.54 4.90
N SER A 121 0.30 -14.30 5.98
CA SER A 121 -0.53 -15.46 6.35
C SER A 121 -1.34 -15.26 7.65
N GLY A 122 -1.39 -14.03 8.17
CA GLY A 122 -2.05 -13.69 9.43
C GLY A 122 -3.55 -13.38 9.34
N SER A 123 -4.24 -13.44 10.48
CA SER A 123 -5.60 -12.90 10.61
C SER A 123 -5.60 -11.37 10.44
N HIS A 124 -6.74 -10.78 10.08
CA HIS A 124 -6.85 -9.31 9.97
C HIS A 124 -6.40 -8.58 11.25
N ALA A 125 -6.66 -9.15 12.43
CA ALA A 125 -6.24 -8.58 13.70
C ALA A 125 -4.72 -8.56 13.87
N GLU A 126 -4.01 -9.62 13.44
CA GLU A 126 -2.55 -9.68 13.50
C GLU A 126 -1.90 -8.73 12.49
N LEU A 127 -2.42 -8.68 11.26
CA LEU A 127 -1.87 -7.80 10.23
C LEU A 127 -1.98 -6.31 10.60
N ARG A 128 -3.03 -5.94 11.35
CA ARG A 128 -3.22 -4.57 11.87
C ARG A 128 -2.20 -4.17 12.93
N LYS A 129 -1.47 -5.13 13.53
CA LYS A 129 -0.38 -4.82 14.49
C LYS A 129 0.89 -4.36 13.78
N ILE A 130 1.00 -4.55 12.45
CA ILE A 130 2.16 -4.11 11.68
C ILE A 130 2.20 -2.58 11.68
N ALA A 131 3.32 -2.07 12.18
CA ALA A 131 3.64 -0.65 12.30
C ALA A 131 3.56 0.10 10.97
N PHE A 132 2.76 1.18 10.93
CA PHE A 132 2.94 2.26 9.96
C PHE A 132 3.92 3.29 10.52
N THR A 133 4.78 3.85 9.67
CA THR A 133 5.71 4.92 10.05
C THR A 133 5.74 6.01 8.98
N PRO A 134 5.40 7.28 9.29
CA PRO A 134 5.51 8.39 8.33
C PRO A 134 6.88 8.50 7.68
N ALA A 135 7.95 8.31 8.46
CA ALA A 135 9.33 8.34 7.97
C ALA A 135 9.60 7.29 6.87
N GLY A 136 8.91 6.14 6.92
CA GLY A 136 8.99 5.09 5.91
C GLY A 136 8.43 5.48 4.54
N LEU A 137 7.80 6.65 4.40
CA LEU A 137 7.34 7.18 3.11
C LEU A 137 8.39 8.04 2.41
N VAL A 138 9.34 8.61 3.16
CA VAL A 138 10.25 9.66 2.66
C VAL A 138 11.39 9.08 1.83
N VAL A 139 12.10 8.08 2.36
CA VAL A 139 13.29 7.52 1.70
C VAL A 139 12.92 6.81 0.39
N PRO A 140 11.94 5.90 0.33
CA PRO A 140 11.58 5.24 -0.92
C PRO A 140 11.09 6.19 -2.01
N SER A 141 10.33 7.24 -1.65
CA SER A 141 9.83 8.21 -2.63
C SER A 141 10.96 9.07 -3.21
N ARG A 142 11.91 9.49 -2.36
CA ARG A 142 13.13 10.19 -2.81
C ARG A 142 13.97 9.29 -3.71
N ASP A 143 14.25 8.06 -3.28
CA ASP A 143 15.12 7.13 -3.98
C ASP A 143 14.54 6.75 -5.35
N TRP A 144 13.22 6.59 -5.44
CA TRP A 144 12.53 6.46 -6.73
C TRP A 144 12.67 7.73 -7.59
N LEU A 145 12.51 8.93 -7.03
CA LEU A 145 12.58 10.18 -7.79
C LEU A 145 13.96 10.38 -8.45
N ILE A 146 15.02 10.19 -7.68
CA ILE A 146 16.41 10.39 -8.15
C ILE A 146 16.96 9.17 -8.89
N GLY A 147 16.46 7.97 -8.58
CA GLY A 147 16.88 6.72 -9.19
C GLY A 147 16.49 6.66 -10.65
N ARG A 148 17.34 6.09 -11.51
CA ARG A 148 17.02 5.85 -12.92
C ARG A 148 16.28 4.51 -13.07
N PRO A 149 15.48 4.31 -14.14
CA PRO A 149 15.02 2.98 -14.50
C PRO A 149 16.19 2.00 -14.51
N ASP A 150 15.98 0.78 -14.01
CA ASP A 150 17.01 -0.26 -14.07
C ASP A 150 17.46 -0.46 -15.52
N GLU A 151 18.76 -0.68 -15.77
CA GLU A 151 19.29 -0.82 -17.13
C GLU A 151 18.76 -2.09 -17.82
N ARG A 152 18.63 -3.17 -17.06
CA ARG A 152 18.19 -4.47 -17.56
C ARG A 152 17.37 -5.20 -16.51
N VAL A 153 16.27 -5.83 -16.95
CA VAL A 153 15.48 -6.75 -16.13
C VAL A 153 15.42 -8.17 -16.72
N ALA A 154 15.83 -8.38 -17.96
CA ALA A 154 15.86 -9.69 -18.60
C ALA A 154 16.61 -10.76 -17.77
N ARG A 155 16.07 -11.98 -17.78
CA ARG A 155 16.60 -13.13 -17.01
C ARG A 155 16.65 -14.38 -17.87
N GLY A 156 17.80 -15.07 -17.90
CA GLY A 156 17.96 -16.37 -18.58
C GLY A 156 18.15 -16.33 -20.09
N GLU A 157 18.09 -15.16 -20.74
CA GLU A 157 18.58 -14.96 -22.11
C GLU A 157 19.93 -14.23 -22.06
N PRO A 158 20.97 -14.67 -22.83
CA PRO A 158 22.22 -13.93 -22.94
C PRO A 158 21.91 -12.50 -23.39
N GLY A 159 22.54 -11.51 -22.76
CA GLY A 159 22.46 -10.13 -23.26
C GLY A 159 23.06 -10.03 -24.66
N PRO A 160 22.74 -8.99 -25.44
CA PRO A 160 23.53 -8.71 -26.64
C PRO A 160 24.99 -8.55 -26.20
N GLU A 161 25.89 -9.38 -26.72
CA GLU A 161 27.32 -9.18 -26.52
C GLU A 161 27.68 -7.75 -26.99
N PRO A 162 28.52 -7.00 -26.24
CA PRO A 162 29.07 -5.77 -26.76
C PRO A 162 29.75 -6.10 -28.09
N ALA A 163 29.30 -5.46 -29.18
CA ALA A 163 29.77 -5.75 -30.52
C ALA A 163 31.31 -5.72 -30.53
N ALA A 164 31.93 -6.91 -30.64
CA ALA A 164 33.36 -7.00 -30.80
C ALA A 164 33.76 -6.17 -32.03
N PRO A 165 34.86 -5.40 -31.98
CA PRO A 165 35.30 -4.63 -33.12
C PRO A 165 35.47 -5.57 -34.32
N ARG A 166 34.70 -5.33 -35.37
CA ARG A 166 34.78 -6.10 -36.62
C ARG A 166 36.16 -5.90 -37.22
N VAL A 167 37.05 -6.87 -37.01
CA VAL A 167 38.30 -6.97 -37.75
C VAL A 167 37.96 -7.42 -39.18
N PRO A 168 38.41 -6.72 -40.24
CA PRO A 168 38.15 -7.12 -41.63
C PRO A 168 38.75 -8.51 -41.92
N PRO A 169 38.11 -9.34 -42.77
CA PRO A 169 38.62 -10.66 -43.08
C PRO A 169 39.93 -10.55 -43.87
N GLN A 170 41.02 -11.08 -43.31
CA GLN A 170 42.24 -11.32 -44.06
C GLN A 170 42.04 -12.52 -44.99
N VAL A 171 42.36 -12.31 -46.27
CA VAL A 171 42.33 -13.30 -47.34
C VAL A 171 43.26 -14.48 -46.98
N ARG A 172 42.68 -15.68 -46.85
CA ARG A 172 43.44 -16.95 -46.81
C ARG A 172 43.34 -17.63 -48.17
N GLY A 173 44.51 -17.91 -48.77
CA GLY A 173 44.67 -18.66 -50.01
C GLY A 173 44.27 -20.14 -49.90
N PRO A 174 44.26 -20.88 -51.03
CA PRO A 174 43.58 -22.16 -51.14
C PRO A 174 44.46 -23.30 -50.63
N ALA A 175 43.89 -24.20 -49.84
CA ALA A 175 44.52 -25.49 -49.54
C ALA A 175 43.48 -26.57 -49.27
N GLY A 176 43.51 -27.61 -50.13
CA GLY A 176 43.34 -29.01 -49.78
C GLY A 176 41.97 -29.49 -49.28
N GLY A 177 41.22 -30.15 -50.15
CA GLY A 177 40.06 -30.96 -49.74
C GLY A 177 40.48 -32.28 -49.05
N PRO A 178 39.67 -32.81 -48.11
CA PRO A 178 39.76 -34.18 -47.64
C PRO A 178 38.51 -35.04 -48.01
N PRO A 179 38.59 -36.39 -47.90
CA PRO A 179 37.80 -37.36 -48.67
C PRO A 179 36.47 -37.77 -48.02
N PRO A 180 35.60 -38.56 -48.70
CA PRO A 180 34.24 -38.82 -48.23
C PRO A 180 34.12 -40.08 -47.36
N GLY A 181 33.19 -40.02 -46.41
CA GLY A 181 32.41 -41.18 -45.97
C GLY A 181 32.65 -41.70 -44.55
N VAL A 182 31.73 -41.37 -43.63
CA VAL A 182 31.13 -42.32 -42.65
C VAL A 182 29.76 -41.76 -42.23
N PRO A 183 28.65 -42.53 -42.24
CA PRO A 183 27.36 -42.02 -41.78
C PRO A 183 27.33 -41.98 -40.26
N ARG A 184 27.20 -40.77 -39.69
CA ARG A 184 26.91 -40.60 -38.25
C ARG A 184 25.44 -40.86 -38.01
N THR A 185 25.18 -41.93 -37.27
CA THR A 185 23.90 -42.26 -36.68
C THR A 185 23.39 -41.09 -35.83
N HIS A 186 22.22 -40.56 -36.20
CA HIS A 186 21.45 -39.68 -35.32
C HIS A 186 21.02 -40.49 -34.10
N ARG A 187 21.80 -40.41 -33.02
CA ARG A 187 21.31 -40.76 -31.69
C ARG A 187 20.30 -39.67 -31.33
N ALA A 188 19.02 -39.99 -31.52
CA ALA A 188 17.92 -39.23 -30.95
C ALA A 188 18.04 -39.31 -29.43
N ASP A 189 18.78 -38.37 -28.83
CA ASP A 189 18.69 -38.12 -27.40
C ASP A 189 17.28 -37.57 -27.15
N SER A 190 16.43 -38.49 -26.73
CA SER A 190 15.22 -38.36 -25.94
C SER A 190 15.13 -37.03 -25.17
N ARG A 191 14.65 -35.98 -25.85
CA ARG A 191 13.96 -34.82 -25.27
C ARG A 191 12.44 -35.01 -25.31
N ALA A 192 12.02 -36.24 -25.03
CA ALA A 192 10.63 -36.64 -24.97
C ALA A 192 10.34 -37.20 -23.59
N ASP A 193 10.67 -36.44 -22.54
CA ASP A 193 10.19 -36.76 -21.19
C ASP A 193 10.18 -35.52 -20.28
N SER A 194 9.25 -34.60 -20.54
CA SER A 194 8.79 -33.56 -19.58
C SER A 194 7.59 -32.75 -20.10
N ARG A 195 6.74 -33.33 -20.96
CA ARG A 195 5.54 -32.64 -21.47
C ARG A 195 4.25 -33.01 -20.72
N ALA A 196 4.35 -33.85 -19.69
CA ALA A 196 3.20 -34.50 -19.06
C ALA A 196 2.86 -34.02 -17.64
N ASP A 197 3.40 -32.88 -17.17
CA ASP A 197 3.02 -32.24 -15.89
C ASP A 197 2.79 -30.72 -16.04
N GLY A 198 2.31 -30.31 -17.21
CA GLY A 198 2.26 -28.91 -17.66
C GLY A 198 1.13 -28.04 -17.12
N VAL A 199 0.56 -28.36 -15.95
CA VAL A 199 -0.51 -27.56 -15.33
C VAL A 199 0.05 -26.61 -14.26
N GLU A 200 1.11 -27.00 -13.56
CA GLU A 200 1.74 -26.19 -12.51
C GLU A 200 3.03 -25.50 -12.99
N ARG A 201 3.24 -24.24 -12.58
CA ARG A 201 4.47 -23.51 -12.90
C ARG A 201 5.59 -23.83 -11.94
N GLY A 202 6.63 -24.46 -12.45
CA GLY A 202 7.90 -24.66 -11.75
C GLY A 202 8.89 -23.50 -11.95
N PRO A 203 9.92 -23.38 -11.08
CA PRO A 203 10.97 -22.38 -11.21
C PRO A 203 11.76 -22.54 -12.52
N GLY A 204 12.15 -21.41 -13.14
CA GLY A 204 12.97 -21.39 -14.36
C GLY A 204 12.20 -21.53 -15.69
N GLN A 205 10.87 -21.68 -15.65
CA GLN A 205 10.05 -21.72 -16.86
C GLN A 205 10.08 -20.40 -17.66
N ARG A 206 9.91 -20.49 -18.98
CA ARG A 206 9.87 -19.32 -19.88
C ARG A 206 8.55 -18.56 -19.70
N VAL A 207 8.64 -17.25 -19.46
CA VAL A 207 7.48 -16.36 -19.37
C VAL A 207 7.09 -15.87 -20.76
N THR A 208 5.80 -15.99 -21.08
CA THR A 208 5.20 -15.59 -22.36
C THR A 208 4.41 -14.29 -22.22
N PRO A 209 4.12 -13.59 -23.34
CA PRO A 209 3.19 -12.46 -23.34
C PRO A 209 1.78 -12.82 -22.84
N GLY A 210 1.35 -14.08 -23.02
CA GLY A 210 0.06 -14.58 -22.53
C GLY A 210 0.00 -14.63 -21.00
N ASP A 211 1.11 -14.97 -20.36
CA ASP A 211 1.23 -15.01 -18.90
C ASP A 211 1.04 -13.62 -18.31
N VAL A 212 1.69 -12.62 -18.91
CA VAL A 212 1.55 -11.22 -18.49
C VAL A 212 0.13 -10.71 -18.74
N ALA A 213 -0.52 -11.14 -19.82
CA ALA A 213 -1.92 -10.82 -20.07
C ALA A 213 -2.84 -11.43 -18.99
N ALA A 214 -2.60 -12.68 -18.59
CA ALA A 214 -3.33 -13.35 -17.52
C ALA A 214 -3.20 -12.61 -16.18
N LEU A 215 -1.98 -12.19 -15.79
CA LEU A 215 -1.76 -11.37 -14.58
C LEU A 215 -2.62 -10.10 -14.59
N ARG A 216 -2.71 -9.42 -15.73
CA ARG A 216 -3.52 -8.19 -15.89
C ARG A 216 -5.01 -8.48 -15.76
N SER A 217 -5.51 -9.53 -16.41
CA SER A 217 -6.93 -9.95 -16.31
C SER A 217 -7.32 -10.33 -14.88
N VAL A 218 -6.45 -11.04 -14.17
CA VAL A 218 -6.66 -11.37 -12.75
C VAL A 218 -6.65 -10.11 -11.89
N GLY A 219 -5.81 -9.12 -12.21
CA GLY A 219 -5.84 -7.81 -11.56
C GLY A 219 -7.19 -7.11 -11.70
N GLU A 220 -7.78 -7.09 -12.91
CA GLU A 220 -9.12 -6.51 -13.13
C GLU A 220 -10.22 -7.25 -12.37
N LEU A 221 -10.14 -8.59 -12.30
CA LEU A 221 -11.06 -9.39 -11.51
C LEU A 221 -11.00 -9.00 -10.02
N PHE A 222 -9.80 -8.92 -9.44
CA PHE A 222 -9.66 -8.53 -8.03
C PHE A 222 -10.08 -7.09 -7.76
N ARG A 223 -9.87 -6.15 -8.68
CA ARG A 223 -10.40 -4.78 -8.57
C ARG A 223 -11.93 -4.76 -8.54
N THR A 224 -12.55 -5.53 -9.42
CA THR A 224 -14.01 -5.62 -9.49
C THR A 224 -14.60 -6.13 -8.18
N LEU A 225 -14.01 -7.19 -7.61
CA LEU A 225 -14.39 -7.71 -6.30
C LEU A 225 -14.15 -6.70 -5.17
N ASP A 226 -13.02 -6.00 -5.18
CA ASP A 226 -12.67 -4.97 -4.20
C ASP A 226 -13.65 -3.77 -4.23
N HIS A 227 -14.07 -3.32 -5.42
CA HIS A 227 -15.05 -2.23 -5.55
C HIS A 227 -16.45 -2.61 -5.06
N ALA A 228 -16.87 -3.86 -5.30
CA ALA A 228 -18.21 -4.34 -4.96
C ALA A 228 -18.33 -4.77 -3.48
N TYR A 229 -17.32 -5.46 -2.94
CA TYR A 229 -17.41 -6.16 -1.64
C TYR A 229 -16.40 -5.67 -0.59
N GLY A 230 -15.52 -4.74 -0.96
CA GLY A 230 -14.46 -4.23 -0.09
C GLY A 230 -13.18 -5.08 -0.12
N GLY A 231 -12.09 -4.47 0.34
CA GLY A 231 -10.74 -5.01 0.18
C GLY A 231 -10.47 -6.23 1.06
N GLY A 232 -11.25 -6.46 2.11
CA GLY A 232 -11.16 -7.68 2.92
C GLY A 232 -11.73 -8.93 2.24
N HIS A 233 -12.49 -8.80 1.14
CA HIS A 233 -13.19 -9.95 0.54
C HIS A 233 -12.24 -10.93 -0.17
N ALA A 234 -11.45 -10.45 -1.15
CA ALA A 234 -10.63 -11.31 -2.01
C ALA A 234 -9.11 -11.19 -1.75
N ARG A 235 -8.71 -10.50 -0.69
CA ARG A 235 -7.31 -10.16 -0.42
C ARG A 235 -6.39 -11.37 -0.27
N GLN A 236 -6.79 -12.37 0.51
CA GLN A 236 -5.96 -13.56 0.72
C GLN A 236 -5.75 -14.33 -0.59
N ALA A 237 -6.77 -14.41 -1.45
CA ALA A 237 -6.66 -15.02 -2.76
C ALA A 237 -5.69 -14.24 -3.67
N LEU A 238 -5.73 -12.90 -3.65
CA LEU A 238 -4.78 -12.05 -4.38
C LEU A 238 -3.33 -12.29 -3.92
N VAL A 239 -3.08 -12.33 -2.62
CA VAL A 239 -1.74 -12.58 -2.07
C VAL A 239 -1.23 -13.98 -2.44
N ARG A 240 -2.09 -15.01 -2.34
CA ARG A 240 -1.74 -16.37 -2.78
C ARG A 240 -1.42 -16.44 -4.27
N TYR A 241 -2.16 -15.71 -5.10
CA TYR A 241 -1.88 -15.61 -6.53
C TYR A 241 -0.52 -14.93 -6.79
N LEU A 242 -0.21 -13.85 -6.07
CA LEU A 242 1.11 -13.22 -6.13
C LEU A 242 2.23 -14.18 -5.74
N GLU A 243 2.06 -14.94 -4.66
CA GLU A 243 3.02 -15.93 -4.17
C GLU A 243 3.21 -17.10 -5.14
N HIS A 244 2.13 -17.70 -5.66
CA HIS A 244 2.18 -18.96 -6.40
C HIS A 244 2.28 -18.78 -7.92
N GLU A 245 1.90 -17.62 -8.47
CA GLU A 245 1.97 -17.35 -9.91
C GLU A 245 2.99 -16.25 -10.24
N ALA A 246 2.89 -15.09 -9.58
CA ALA A 246 3.75 -13.96 -9.92
C ALA A 246 5.21 -14.17 -9.48
N GLU A 247 5.47 -14.72 -8.29
CA GLU A 247 6.85 -14.98 -7.84
C GLU A 247 7.59 -15.98 -8.76
N PRO A 248 7.03 -17.15 -9.11
CA PRO A 248 7.68 -18.05 -10.05
C PRO A 248 7.94 -17.42 -11.42
N MET A 249 7.02 -16.58 -11.93
CA MET A 249 7.24 -15.85 -13.19
C MET A 249 8.39 -14.85 -13.08
N LEU A 250 8.48 -14.07 -12.00
CA LEU A 250 9.61 -13.16 -11.75
C LEU A 250 10.94 -13.92 -11.64
N ARG A 251 10.89 -15.18 -11.15
CA ARG A 251 12.03 -16.09 -11.06
C ARG A 251 12.28 -16.94 -12.32
N GLY A 252 11.45 -16.79 -13.35
CA GLY A 252 11.53 -17.52 -14.61
C GLY A 252 12.57 -16.98 -15.61
N THR A 253 12.40 -17.33 -16.88
CA THR A 253 13.23 -16.83 -17.99
C THR A 253 12.44 -15.94 -18.94
N TYR A 254 12.97 -14.78 -19.29
CA TYR A 254 12.32 -13.78 -20.14
C TYR A 254 13.32 -12.77 -20.70
N GLY A 255 13.07 -12.30 -21.93
CA GLY A 255 13.75 -11.17 -22.54
C GLY A 255 13.31 -9.83 -21.95
N GLU A 256 13.99 -8.76 -22.35
CA GLU A 256 13.85 -7.42 -21.74
C GLU A 256 12.43 -6.86 -21.85
N GLN A 257 11.83 -6.90 -23.04
CA GLN A 257 10.48 -6.37 -23.27
C GLN A 257 9.42 -7.10 -22.43
N THR A 258 9.48 -8.43 -22.37
CA THR A 258 8.57 -9.25 -21.55
C THR A 258 8.81 -9.00 -20.07
N GLY A 259 10.08 -8.89 -19.65
CA GLY A 259 10.46 -8.57 -18.27
C GLY A 259 9.84 -7.26 -17.81
N ARG A 260 9.99 -6.17 -18.56
CA ARG A 260 9.39 -4.86 -18.20
C ARG A 260 7.88 -4.94 -18.03
N ARG A 261 7.20 -5.62 -18.95
CA ARG A 261 5.74 -5.81 -18.89
C ARG A 261 5.32 -6.67 -17.70
N LEU A 262 6.10 -7.71 -17.37
CA LEU A 262 5.90 -8.57 -16.20
C LEU A 262 6.06 -7.75 -14.91
N PHE A 263 7.18 -7.04 -14.73
CA PHE A 263 7.41 -6.18 -13.58
C PHE A 263 6.30 -5.14 -13.40
N GLY A 264 5.80 -4.54 -14.50
CA GLY A 264 4.67 -3.61 -14.45
C GLY A 264 3.36 -4.27 -13.98
N ALA A 265 3.05 -5.47 -14.49
CA ALA A 265 1.86 -6.21 -14.06
C ALA A 265 1.95 -6.63 -12.58
N VAL A 266 3.13 -7.05 -12.13
CA VAL A 266 3.33 -7.45 -10.72
C VAL A 266 3.37 -6.25 -9.79
N ALA A 267 3.95 -5.11 -10.21
CA ALA A 267 3.86 -3.85 -9.46
C ALA A 267 2.40 -3.48 -9.22
N ASP A 268 1.55 -3.70 -10.22
CA ASP A 268 0.14 -3.36 -10.16
C ASP A 268 -0.69 -4.26 -9.23
N LEU A 269 -0.47 -5.57 -9.29
CA LEU A 269 -1.05 -6.51 -8.34
C LEU A 269 -0.51 -6.29 -6.90
N THR A 270 0.77 -5.95 -6.75
CA THR A 270 1.38 -5.65 -5.45
C THR A 270 0.77 -4.39 -4.83
N ARG A 271 0.57 -3.33 -5.63
CA ARG A 271 -0.15 -2.14 -5.18
C ARG A 271 -1.60 -2.47 -4.82
N LEU A 272 -2.28 -3.35 -5.57
CA LEU A 272 -3.62 -3.80 -5.23
C LEU A 272 -3.66 -4.59 -3.89
N ALA A 273 -2.65 -5.41 -3.62
CA ALA A 273 -2.49 -6.07 -2.32
C ALA A 273 -2.29 -5.04 -1.18
N GLY A 274 -1.53 -3.97 -1.45
CA GLY A 274 -1.41 -2.82 -0.55
C GLY A 274 -2.75 -2.08 -0.35
N TRP A 275 -3.53 -1.88 -1.41
CA TRP A 275 -4.83 -1.21 -1.34
C TRP A 275 -5.85 -2.00 -0.51
N THR A 276 -5.90 -3.31 -0.70
CA THR A 276 -6.77 -4.20 0.08
C THR A 276 -6.33 -4.26 1.55
N ALA A 277 -5.02 -4.28 1.83
CA ALA A 277 -4.48 -4.17 3.18
C ALA A 277 -4.84 -2.82 3.84
N TYR A 278 -4.77 -1.73 3.07
CA TYR A 278 -5.19 -0.41 3.52
C TYR A 278 -6.69 -0.38 3.86
N ASP A 279 -7.53 -1.05 3.08
CA ASP A 279 -8.97 -1.10 3.30
C ASP A 279 -9.39 -1.84 4.58
N ILE A 280 -8.60 -2.82 5.01
CA ILE A 280 -8.78 -3.52 6.29
C ILE A 280 -8.00 -2.87 7.45
N ALA A 281 -7.50 -1.64 7.25
CA ALA A 281 -6.70 -0.88 8.22
C ALA A 281 -5.38 -1.54 8.65
N ALA A 282 -4.83 -2.46 7.84
CA ALA A 282 -3.49 -3.00 8.01
C ALA A 282 -2.44 -2.03 7.41
N HIS A 283 -2.38 -0.81 7.95
CA HIS A 283 -1.67 0.31 7.32
C HIS A 283 -0.16 0.08 7.16
N GLY A 284 0.50 -0.54 8.15
CA GLY A 284 1.92 -0.86 8.04
C GLY A 284 2.23 -1.89 6.97
N LEU A 285 1.33 -2.86 6.75
CA LEU A 285 1.46 -3.82 5.66
C LEU A 285 1.21 -3.16 4.31
N ALA A 286 0.16 -2.35 4.21
CA ALA A 286 -0.13 -1.58 3.00
C ALA A 286 1.05 -0.70 2.58
N GLN A 287 1.69 -0.03 3.55
CA GLN A 287 2.88 0.79 3.31
C GLN A 287 4.01 -0.03 2.67
N ARG A 288 4.30 -1.22 3.20
CA ARG A 288 5.32 -2.13 2.65
C ARG A 288 4.99 -2.54 1.23
N TYR A 289 3.75 -2.94 0.97
CA TYR A 289 3.31 -3.27 -0.39
C TYR A 289 3.44 -2.09 -1.36
N PHE A 290 3.10 -0.88 -0.94
CA PHE A 290 3.26 0.29 -1.81
C PHE A 290 4.73 0.61 -2.09
N VAL A 291 5.63 0.49 -1.11
CA VAL A 291 7.08 0.67 -1.32
C VAL A 291 7.60 -0.37 -2.31
N GLN A 292 7.22 -1.64 -2.17
CA GLN A 292 7.64 -2.69 -3.10
C GLN A 292 7.03 -2.50 -4.50
N ALA A 293 5.75 -2.10 -4.60
CA ALA A 293 5.15 -1.75 -5.89
C ALA A 293 5.87 -0.58 -6.57
N LEU A 294 6.30 0.43 -5.81
CA LEU A 294 7.09 1.57 -6.34
C LEU A 294 8.43 1.08 -6.90
N ARG A 295 9.13 0.20 -6.18
CA ARG A 295 10.40 -0.36 -6.66
C ARG A 295 10.22 -1.24 -7.90
N LEU A 296 9.17 -2.05 -7.95
CA LEU A 296 8.83 -2.86 -9.13
C LEU A 296 8.45 -1.99 -10.33
N SER A 297 7.80 -0.84 -10.13
CA SER A 297 7.52 0.14 -11.20
C SER A 297 8.80 0.72 -11.81
N GLN A 298 9.84 0.94 -10.99
CA GLN A 298 11.15 1.38 -11.47
C GLN A 298 11.84 0.29 -12.29
N ALA A 299 11.75 -0.98 -11.86
CA ALA A 299 12.23 -2.11 -12.64
C ALA A 299 11.48 -2.21 -13.98
N ALA A 300 10.17 -1.97 -13.98
CA ALA A 300 9.37 -1.90 -15.21
C ALA A 300 9.72 -0.71 -16.11
N GLY A 301 10.46 0.29 -15.60
CA GLY A 301 10.71 1.56 -16.29
C GLY A 301 9.45 2.43 -16.43
N ASP A 302 8.40 2.15 -15.66
CA ASP A 302 7.09 2.80 -15.79
C ASP A 302 6.94 3.92 -14.75
N ARG A 303 7.42 5.11 -15.13
CA ARG A 303 7.32 6.32 -14.29
C ARG A 303 5.88 6.77 -14.05
N ALA A 304 5.01 6.58 -15.05
CA ALA A 304 3.60 6.92 -14.94
C ALA A 304 2.92 6.06 -13.88
N TYR A 305 3.20 4.76 -13.87
CA TYR A 305 2.68 3.88 -12.83
C TYR A 305 3.30 4.17 -11.46
N GLY A 306 4.61 4.48 -11.39
CA GLY A 306 5.26 4.86 -10.13
C GLY A 306 4.65 6.10 -9.49
N SER A 307 4.26 7.12 -10.28
CA SER A 307 3.56 8.30 -9.76
C SER A 307 2.16 7.96 -9.23
N TYR A 308 1.47 6.99 -9.83
CA TYR A 308 0.20 6.46 -9.32
C TYR A 308 0.37 5.70 -7.99
N VAL A 309 1.46 4.95 -7.82
CA VAL A 309 1.80 4.32 -6.52
C VAL A 309 2.02 5.39 -5.45
N LEU A 310 2.77 6.46 -5.75
CA LEU A 310 2.98 7.58 -4.83
C LEU A 310 1.67 8.33 -4.51
N ALA A 311 0.79 8.51 -5.48
CA ALA A 311 -0.55 9.06 -5.25
C ALA A 311 -1.39 8.17 -4.31
N THR A 312 -1.24 6.85 -4.43
CA THR A 312 -1.89 5.88 -3.53
C THR A 312 -1.33 5.98 -2.09
N MET A 313 -0.01 6.10 -1.95
CA MET A 313 0.64 6.34 -0.65
C MET A 313 0.20 7.68 -0.04
N SER A 314 0.07 8.73 -0.85
CA SER A 314 -0.44 10.04 -0.42
C SER A 314 -1.85 9.93 0.13
N ARG A 315 -2.75 9.21 -0.55
CA ARG A 315 -4.12 8.94 -0.06
C ARG A 315 -4.15 8.17 1.26
N GLN A 316 -3.23 7.23 1.48
CA GLN A 316 -3.07 6.56 2.77
C GLN A 316 -2.63 7.54 3.86
N ALA A 317 -1.65 8.40 3.57
CA ALA A 317 -1.16 9.41 4.50
C ALA A 317 -2.24 10.43 4.88
N VAL A 318 -3.05 10.90 3.92
CA VAL A 318 -4.22 11.76 4.17
C VAL A 318 -5.19 11.11 5.16
N TYR A 319 -5.56 9.85 4.93
CA TYR A 319 -6.50 9.14 5.80
C TYR A 319 -5.97 8.97 7.23
N LEU A 320 -4.66 8.86 7.41
CA LEU A 320 -4.00 8.76 8.70
C LEU A 320 -3.68 10.12 9.35
N GLY A 321 -4.01 11.24 8.71
CA GLY A 321 -3.75 12.58 9.23
C GLY A 321 -2.32 13.10 8.96
N HIS A 322 -1.52 12.39 8.18
CA HIS A 322 -0.14 12.75 7.82
C HIS A 322 -0.10 13.67 6.59
N GLY A 323 -0.67 14.88 6.73
CA GLY A 323 -0.86 15.82 5.62
C GLY A 323 0.44 16.30 4.97
N ARG A 324 1.51 16.50 5.75
CA ARG A 324 2.81 16.95 5.23
C ARG A 324 3.43 15.91 4.32
N GLU A 325 3.46 14.66 4.77
CA GLU A 325 3.94 13.51 4.00
C GLU A 325 3.07 13.27 2.76
N ALA A 326 1.75 13.45 2.87
CA ALA A 326 0.84 13.35 1.73
C ALA A 326 1.16 14.36 0.63
N VAL A 327 1.38 15.64 0.99
CA VAL A 327 1.77 16.70 0.04
C VAL A 327 3.14 16.39 -0.57
N GLN A 328 4.11 15.95 0.24
CA GLN A 328 5.44 15.58 -0.26
C GLN A 328 5.34 14.45 -1.29
N LEU A 329 4.62 13.37 -1.00
CA LEU A 329 4.42 12.26 -1.93
C LEU A 329 3.76 12.70 -3.23
N ALA A 330 2.74 13.55 -3.15
CA ALA A 330 2.05 14.09 -4.33
C ALA A 330 2.98 14.94 -5.20
N ARG A 331 3.85 15.76 -4.59
CA ARG A 331 4.85 16.57 -5.32
C ARG A 331 5.95 15.72 -5.95
N VAL A 332 6.43 14.71 -5.23
CA VAL A 332 7.38 13.74 -5.79
C VAL A 332 6.78 13.01 -6.99
N ALA A 333 5.50 12.63 -6.92
CA ALA A 333 4.78 12.03 -8.03
C ALA A 333 4.70 12.96 -9.25
N GLN A 334 4.36 14.24 -9.04
CA GLN A 334 4.33 15.26 -10.10
C GLN A 334 5.71 15.49 -10.73
N GLN A 335 6.78 15.52 -9.93
CA GLN A 335 8.14 15.71 -10.43
C GLN A 335 8.65 14.50 -11.20
N GLY A 336 8.44 13.29 -10.67
CA GLY A 336 9.02 12.06 -11.25
C GLY A 336 8.32 11.57 -12.50
N VAL A 337 7.12 12.06 -12.78
CA VAL A 337 6.37 11.69 -13.99
C VAL A 337 6.70 12.57 -15.21
N GLY A 338 7.27 13.76 -14.99
CA GLY A 338 7.65 14.68 -16.06
C GLY A 338 6.48 15.32 -16.81
N SER A 339 6.76 15.91 -17.98
CA SER A 339 5.79 16.69 -18.77
C SER A 339 4.94 15.87 -19.74
N SER A 340 5.23 14.58 -19.94
CA SER A 340 4.62 13.74 -20.98
C SER A 340 3.41 12.92 -20.49
N VAL A 341 2.69 13.42 -19.49
CA VAL A 341 1.63 12.66 -18.80
C VAL A 341 0.25 13.08 -19.29
N PRO A 342 -0.68 12.13 -19.50
CA PRO A 342 -2.04 12.47 -19.89
C PRO A 342 -2.69 13.47 -18.92
N PRO A 343 -3.48 14.46 -19.40
CA PRO A 343 -4.06 15.49 -18.55
C PRO A 343 -4.88 14.93 -17.38
N ALA A 344 -5.62 13.83 -17.59
CA ALA A 344 -6.36 13.15 -16.52
C ALA A 344 -5.46 12.60 -15.40
N ALA A 345 -4.25 12.14 -15.72
CA ALA A 345 -3.28 11.72 -14.71
C ALA A 345 -2.69 12.93 -13.97
N GLN A 346 -2.43 14.05 -14.66
CA GLN A 346 -2.01 15.29 -13.99
C GLN A 346 -3.09 15.80 -13.04
N ALA A 347 -4.36 15.72 -13.45
CA ALA A 347 -5.51 16.07 -12.63
C ALA A 347 -5.56 15.25 -11.34
N LEU A 348 -5.38 13.92 -11.43
CA LEU A 348 -5.28 13.04 -10.27
C LEU A 348 -4.16 13.50 -9.32
N LEU A 349 -2.98 13.80 -9.83
CA LEU A 349 -1.82 14.19 -9.01
C LEU A 349 -2.05 15.53 -8.27
N HIS A 350 -2.70 16.50 -8.92
CA HIS A 350 -3.09 17.74 -8.27
C HIS A 350 -4.22 17.55 -7.24
N ALA A 351 -5.18 16.67 -7.51
CA ALA A 351 -6.26 16.35 -6.58
C ALA A 351 -5.71 15.70 -5.30
N VAL A 352 -4.75 14.77 -5.39
CA VAL A 352 -4.13 14.18 -4.19
C VAL A 352 -3.25 15.17 -3.42
N GLU A 353 -2.60 16.13 -4.09
CA GLU A 353 -1.92 17.24 -3.39
C GLU A 353 -2.92 18.11 -2.61
N ALA A 354 -4.06 18.44 -3.22
CA ALA A 354 -5.12 19.21 -2.56
C ALA A 354 -5.65 18.51 -1.30
N ARG A 355 -5.85 17.19 -1.36
CA ARG A 355 -6.27 16.38 -0.20
C ARG A 355 -5.29 16.48 0.97
N GLY A 356 -3.99 16.52 0.69
CA GLY A 356 -2.95 16.76 1.70
C GLY A 356 -3.08 18.13 2.36
N HIS A 357 -3.24 19.18 1.54
CA HIS A 357 -3.47 20.55 2.03
C HIS A 357 -4.79 20.71 2.82
N GLY A 358 -5.85 20.01 2.42
CA GLY A 358 -7.13 20.00 3.11
C GLY A 358 -7.02 19.53 4.55
N VAL A 359 -6.34 18.41 4.79
CA VAL A 359 -6.10 17.88 6.15
C VAL A 359 -5.20 18.80 6.99
N LEU A 360 -4.31 19.57 6.36
CA LEU A 360 -3.47 20.56 7.05
C LEU A 360 -4.22 21.87 7.39
N GLY A 361 -5.44 22.07 6.90
CA GLY A 361 -6.16 23.34 7.06
C GLY A 361 -5.66 24.46 6.13
N GLU A 362 -4.84 24.14 5.13
CA GLU A 362 -4.19 25.13 4.27
C GLU A 362 -5.12 25.55 3.11
N VAL A 363 -6.12 26.38 3.42
CA VAL A 363 -7.19 26.78 2.48
C VAL A 363 -6.65 27.23 1.12
N ARG A 364 -5.69 28.18 1.09
CA ARG A 364 -5.17 28.74 -0.17
C ARG A 364 -4.47 27.69 -1.04
N ALA A 365 -3.63 26.85 -0.44
CA ALA A 365 -2.88 25.83 -1.16
C ALA A 365 -3.78 24.68 -1.65
N CYS A 366 -4.80 24.33 -0.84
CA CYS A 366 -5.84 23.38 -1.21
C CYS A 366 -6.63 23.88 -2.43
N THR A 367 -7.18 25.09 -2.37
CA THR A 367 -7.95 25.69 -3.48
C THR A 367 -7.11 25.82 -4.76
N ALA A 368 -5.83 26.25 -4.65
CA ALA A 368 -4.95 26.34 -5.81
C ALA A 368 -4.70 24.97 -6.46
N SER A 369 -4.56 23.91 -5.66
CA SER A 369 -4.34 22.55 -6.17
C SER A 369 -5.60 21.95 -6.77
N LEU A 370 -6.78 22.18 -6.18
CA LEU A 370 -8.08 21.80 -6.76
C LEU A 370 -8.31 22.47 -8.12
N ALA A 371 -8.02 23.77 -8.23
CA ALA A 371 -8.17 24.50 -9.49
C ALA A 371 -7.20 24.00 -10.57
N ARG A 372 -5.99 23.56 -10.19
CA ARG A 372 -5.06 22.89 -11.14
C ARG A 372 -5.59 21.53 -11.58
N ALA A 373 -6.18 20.76 -10.66
CA ALA A 373 -6.77 19.46 -10.97
C ALA A 373 -7.94 19.58 -11.96
N GLU A 374 -8.85 20.53 -11.72
CA GLU A 374 -9.99 20.82 -12.60
C GLU A 374 -9.54 21.20 -14.00
N ARG A 375 -8.65 22.20 -14.14
CA ARG A 375 -8.12 22.62 -15.43
C ARG A 375 -7.41 21.51 -16.19
N ALA A 376 -6.70 20.62 -15.49
CA ALA A 376 -6.03 19.49 -16.13
C ALA A 376 -7.04 18.44 -16.62
N LEU A 377 -8.13 18.20 -15.88
CA LEU A 377 -9.17 17.26 -16.30
C LEU A 377 -9.96 17.81 -17.50
N GLU A 378 -10.24 19.11 -17.55
CA GLU A 378 -10.88 19.78 -18.68
C GLU A 378 -10.09 19.65 -20.00
N GLN A 379 -8.77 19.47 -19.91
CA GLN A 379 -7.90 19.26 -21.07
C GLN A 379 -7.87 17.80 -21.55
N ALA A 380 -8.39 16.85 -20.77
CA ALA A 380 -8.42 15.44 -21.14
C ALA A 380 -9.39 15.22 -22.31
N ARG A 381 -8.95 14.49 -23.35
CA ARG A 381 -9.76 14.26 -24.54
C ARG A 381 -10.54 12.95 -24.44
N PRO A 382 -11.85 12.94 -24.76
CA PRO A 382 -12.60 11.70 -24.89
C PRO A 382 -11.94 10.76 -25.93
N GLY A 383 -11.76 9.49 -25.57
CA GLY A 383 -11.18 8.48 -26.46
C GLY A 383 -9.64 8.45 -26.52
N GLU A 384 -8.94 9.30 -25.76
CA GLU A 384 -7.48 9.21 -25.62
C GLU A 384 -7.08 7.86 -25.01
N GLU A 385 -6.10 7.19 -25.64
CA GLU A 385 -5.59 5.93 -25.12
C GLU A 385 -4.67 6.20 -23.93
N VAL A 386 -5.24 6.08 -22.73
CA VAL A 386 -4.53 6.26 -21.46
C VAL A 386 -4.45 4.94 -20.68
N PRO A 387 -3.47 4.78 -19.77
CA PRO A 387 -3.41 3.61 -18.90
C PRO A 387 -4.73 3.40 -18.12
N GLN A 388 -5.07 2.14 -17.83
CA GLN A 388 -6.33 1.78 -17.17
C GLN A 388 -6.57 2.52 -15.84
N TRP A 389 -5.52 2.73 -15.04
CA TRP A 389 -5.63 3.47 -13.78
C TRP A 389 -5.95 4.96 -13.99
N VAL A 390 -5.60 5.53 -15.14
CA VAL A 390 -5.97 6.90 -15.54
C VAL A 390 -7.42 6.94 -15.99
N LYS A 391 -7.88 5.94 -16.75
CA LYS A 391 -9.30 5.83 -17.19
C LYS A 391 -10.26 5.79 -16.00
N ALA A 392 -9.82 5.23 -14.88
CA ALA A 392 -10.61 5.19 -13.66
C ALA A 392 -10.75 6.56 -12.96
N PHE A 393 -9.96 7.58 -13.33
CA PHE A 393 -10.07 8.93 -12.78
C PHE A 393 -10.90 9.82 -13.72
N ASP A 394 -12.09 10.19 -13.27
CA ASP A 394 -13.08 10.95 -14.01
C ASP A 394 -13.62 12.13 -13.18
N GLU A 395 -14.63 12.82 -13.73
CA GLU A 395 -15.30 13.93 -13.06
C GLU A 395 -15.93 13.54 -11.71
N ALA A 396 -16.39 12.28 -11.58
CA ALA A 396 -16.97 11.77 -10.34
C ALA A 396 -15.90 11.56 -9.25
N HIS A 397 -14.69 11.16 -9.63
CA HIS A 397 -13.55 11.11 -8.74
C HIS A 397 -13.06 12.49 -8.34
N LEU A 398 -12.97 13.43 -9.29
CA LEU A 398 -12.55 14.79 -8.97
C LEU A 398 -13.54 15.48 -8.03
N ALA A 399 -14.85 15.40 -8.30
CA ALA A 399 -15.88 15.96 -7.43
C ALA A 399 -15.84 15.38 -6.00
N ASP A 400 -15.52 14.10 -5.86
CA ASP A 400 -15.36 13.46 -4.54
C ASP A 400 -14.11 13.97 -3.80
N ASP A 401 -12.99 14.20 -4.50
CA ASP A 401 -11.80 14.79 -3.91
C ASP A 401 -12.04 16.25 -3.47
N PHE A 402 -12.80 17.04 -4.24
CA PHE A 402 -13.28 18.37 -3.83
C PHE A 402 -14.13 18.29 -2.55
N ALA A 403 -15.10 17.36 -2.51
CA ALA A 403 -15.98 17.20 -1.37
C ALA A 403 -15.20 16.89 -0.07
N HIS A 404 -14.22 15.98 -0.16
CA HIS A 404 -13.35 15.67 0.97
C HIS A 404 -12.50 16.87 1.40
N CYS A 405 -11.88 17.59 0.44
CA CYS A 405 -11.10 18.79 0.75
C CYS A 405 -11.94 19.84 1.49
N HIS A 406 -13.13 20.14 0.99
CA HIS A 406 -14.02 21.12 1.61
C HIS A 406 -14.54 20.65 2.98
N ARG A 407 -14.80 19.35 3.16
CA ARG A 407 -15.16 18.79 4.47
C ARG A 407 -14.03 19.01 5.48
N ASP A 408 -12.80 18.70 5.10
CA ASP A 408 -11.63 18.82 5.99
C ASP A 408 -11.34 20.29 6.35
N LEU A 409 -11.61 21.21 5.42
CA LEU A 409 -11.56 22.67 5.65
C LEU A 409 -12.82 23.25 6.32
N GLN A 410 -13.79 22.42 6.73
CA GLN A 410 -15.08 22.84 7.33
C GLN A 410 -15.92 23.78 6.44
N GLN A 411 -15.73 23.72 5.13
CA GLN A 411 -16.51 24.46 4.13
C GLN A 411 -17.75 23.65 3.72
N HIS A 412 -18.64 23.44 4.68
CA HIS A 412 -19.72 22.45 4.58
C HIS A 412 -20.67 22.64 3.37
N ARG A 413 -20.97 23.88 2.98
CA ARG A 413 -21.82 24.14 1.81
C ARG A 413 -21.19 23.63 0.51
N ALA A 414 -19.90 23.92 0.29
CA ALA A 414 -19.18 23.44 -0.89
C ALA A 414 -19.00 21.92 -0.84
N ALA A 415 -18.70 21.37 0.35
CA ALA A 415 -18.58 19.92 0.54
C ALA A 415 -19.86 19.18 0.13
N ALA A 416 -21.03 19.67 0.54
CA ALA A 416 -22.32 19.08 0.18
C ALA A 416 -22.58 19.10 -1.34
N GLN A 417 -22.35 20.25 -1.99
CA GLN A 417 -22.56 20.39 -3.44
C GLN A 417 -21.70 19.41 -4.25
N HIS A 418 -20.42 19.30 -3.89
CA HIS A 418 -19.49 18.40 -4.57
C HIS A 418 -19.79 16.91 -4.28
N ALA A 419 -20.18 16.57 -3.05
CA ALA A 419 -20.56 15.20 -2.71
C ALA A 419 -21.83 14.75 -3.46
N GLU A 420 -22.83 15.63 -3.59
CA GLU A 420 -24.03 15.36 -4.39
C GLU A 420 -23.72 15.19 -5.88
N ARG A 421 -22.85 16.03 -6.44
CA ARG A 421 -22.37 15.89 -7.83
C ARG A 421 -21.69 14.54 -8.02
N ALA A 422 -20.77 14.15 -7.13
CA ALA A 422 -20.10 12.86 -7.20
C ALA A 422 -21.07 11.68 -7.09
N LEU A 423 -22.02 11.69 -6.14
CA LEU A 423 -23.01 10.62 -5.97
C LEU A 423 -23.93 10.42 -7.19
N ARG A 424 -24.27 11.50 -7.91
CA ARG A 424 -25.06 11.43 -9.14
C ARG A 424 -24.30 10.79 -10.30
N MET A 425 -22.99 11.00 -10.39
CA MET A 425 -22.17 10.54 -11.52
C MET A 425 -21.57 9.14 -11.30
N ARG A 426 -21.36 8.72 -10.05
CA ARG A 426 -20.74 7.42 -9.74
C ARG A 426 -21.63 6.23 -10.14
N CYS A 427 -21.04 5.27 -10.84
CA CYS A 427 -21.65 3.99 -11.19
C CYS A 427 -22.19 3.26 -9.93
N PRO A 428 -23.42 2.70 -9.98
CA PRO A 428 -24.02 1.98 -8.85
C PRO A 428 -23.16 0.84 -8.27
N GLY A 429 -22.36 0.16 -9.11
CA GLY A 429 -21.49 -0.94 -8.66
C GLY A 429 -20.28 -0.51 -7.82
N GLN A 430 -19.97 0.78 -7.72
CA GLN A 430 -18.87 1.31 -6.91
C GLN A 430 -19.31 1.53 -5.44
N ILE A 431 -19.80 0.48 -4.80
CA ILE A 431 -20.49 0.53 -3.49
C ILE A 431 -19.63 1.27 -2.44
N ARG A 432 -18.37 0.87 -2.27
CA ARG A 432 -17.49 1.47 -1.26
C ARG A 432 -17.19 2.96 -1.50
N SER A 433 -16.93 3.35 -2.75
CA SER A 433 -16.65 4.76 -3.07
C SER A 433 -17.89 5.65 -2.90
N ARG A 434 -19.08 5.13 -3.25
CA ARG A 434 -20.35 5.81 -3.01
C ARG A 434 -20.65 5.98 -1.52
N LEU A 435 -20.34 4.97 -0.71
CA LEU A 435 -20.45 5.06 0.75
C LEU A 435 -19.59 6.18 1.32
N PHE A 436 -18.30 6.26 0.96
CA PHE A 436 -17.43 7.35 1.44
C PHE A 436 -18.00 8.73 1.08
N CYS A 437 -18.46 8.90 -0.16
CA CYS A 437 -19.06 10.13 -0.62
C CYS A 437 -20.35 10.49 0.14
N ARG A 438 -21.19 9.48 0.45
CA ARG A 438 -22.41 9.67 1.25
C ARG A 438 -22.11 10.09 2.68
N VAL A 439 -21.09 9.52 3.33
CA VAL A 439 -20.68 9.95 4.68
C VAL A 439 -20.10 11.36 4.67
N VAL A 440 -19.38 11.75 3.61
CA VAL A 440 -18.93 13.14 3.42
C VAL A 440 -20.12 14.09 3.29
N LEU A 441 -21.14 13.72 2.51
CA LEU A 441 -22.38 14.50 2.40
C LEU A 441 -23.11 14.60 3.75
N ALA A 442 -23.26 13.48 4.47
CA ALA A 442 -23.87 13.47 5.80
C ALA A 442 -23.12 14.40 6.77
N THR A 443 -21.79 14.35 6.77
CA THR A 443 -20.94 15.23 7.58
C THR A 443 -21.12 16.70 7.20
N ALA A 444 -21.24 17.00 5.91
CA ALA A 444 -21.50 18.36 5.42
C ALA A 444 -22.89 18.87 5.83
N ARG A 445 -23.94 18.03 5.72
CA ARG A 445 -25.29 18.37 6.16
C ARG A 445 -25.37 18.62 7.67
N LEU A 446 -24.68 17.80 8.46
CA LEU A 446 -24.56 18.00 9.90
C LEU A 446 -23.90 19.35 10.23
N GLY A 447 -22.80 19.69 9.54
CA GLY A 447 -22.11 20.97 9.70
C GLY A 447 -22.92 22.21 9.25
N LEU A 448 -23.97 22.01 8.46
CA LEU A 448 -24.95 23.05 8.09
C LEU A 448 -26.14 23.12 9.07
N GLY A 449 -26.18 22.25 10.09
CA GLY A 449 -27.28 22.16 11.06
C GLY A 449 -28.46 21.28 10.61
N ASP A 450 -28.37 20.64 9.43
CA ASP A 450 -29.39 19.73 8.91
C ASP A 450 -29.19 18.32 9.49
N VAL A 451 -29.53 18.18 10.78
CA VAL A 451 -29.31 16.95 11.56
C VAL A 451 -30.13 15.79 11.01
N GLU A 452 -31.35 16.05 10.54
CA GLU A 452 -32.26 15.02 10.04
C GLU A 452 -31.74 14.39 8.75
N GLN A 453 -31.40 15.21 7.75
CA GLN A 453 -30.84 14.70 6.50
C GLN A 453 -29.47 14.03 6.73
N ALA A 454 -28.65 14.58 7.63
CA ALA A 454 -27.38 13.97 7.99
C ALA A 454 -27.56 12.56 8.56
N CYS A 455 -28.50 12.36 9.48
CA CYS A 455 -28.82 11.06 10.07
C CYS A 455 -29.37 10.07 9.03
N ALA A 456 -30.25 10.51 8.13
CA ALA A 456 -30.80 9.65 7.07
C ALA A 456 -29.71 9.12 6.13
N LEU A 457 -28.84 10.01 5.65
CA LEU A 457 -27.70 9.65 4.78
C LEU A 457 -26.71 8.74 5.50
N ALA A 458 -26.43 9.00 6.78
CA ALA A 458 -25.53 8.16 7.55
C ALA A 458 -26.12 6.76 7.83
N ALA A 459 -27.43 6.64 8.00
CA ALA A 459 -28.09 5.34 8.18
C ALA A 459 -27.94 4.48 6.92
N GLU A 460 -28.21 5.03 5.73
CA GLU A 460 -27.97 4.34 4.46
C GLU A 460 -26.50 3.92 4.31
N ALA A 461 -25.57 4.79 4.71
CA ALA A 461 -24.14 4.46 4.66
C ALA A 461 -23.76 3.34 5.65
N ALA A 462 -24.39 3.28 6.83
CA ALA A 462 -24.18 2.23 7.82
C ALA A 462 -24.72 0.88 7.34
N GLU A 463 -25.90 0.84 6.72
CA GLU A 463 -26.47 -0.36 6.09
C GLU A 463 -25.53 -0.90 5.01
N GLN A 464 -25.03 -0.02 4.13
CA GLN A 464 -24.06 -0.41 3.11
C GLN A 464 -22.71 -0.84 3.71
N ALA A 465 -22.28 -0.24 4.82
CA ALA A 465 -21.04 -0.62 5.49
C ALA A 465 -21.14 -2.07 6.02
N ALA A 466 -22.30 -2.46 6.57
CA ALA A 466 -22.53 -3.78 7.14
C ALA A 466 -22.37 -4.92 6.10
N GLU A 467 -22.66 -4.64 4.83
CA GLU A 467 -22.50 -5.60 3.73
C GLU A 467 -21.05 -5.65 3.17
N LEU A 468 -20.19 -4.69 3.54
CA LEU A 468 -18.83 -4.57 3.02
C LEU A 468 -17.78 -5.15 3.96
N ARG A 469 -16.81 -5.88 3.40
CA ARG A 469 -15.57 -6.26 4.11
C ARG A 469 -14.53 -5.14 4.03
N SER A 470 -14.86 -3.97 4.59
CA SER A 470 -13.99 -2.78 4.61
C SER A 470 -13.97 -2.16 6.01
N VAL A 471 -12.82 -2.18 6.67
CA VAL A 471 -12.66 -1.50 7.97
C VAL A 471 -12.75 0.01 7.78
N ARG A 472 -12.23 0.55 6.67
CA ARG A 472 -12.32 1.99 6.37
C ARG A 472 -13.76 2.48 6.25
N ALA A 473 -14.65 1.71 5.62
CA ALA A 473 -16.07 2.05 5.52
C ALA A 473 -16.71 2.19 6.91
N HIS A 474 -16.46 1.22 7.79
CA HIS A 474 -16.94 1.25 9.17
C HIS A 474 -16.35 2.43 9.96
N GLU A 475 -15.06 2.75 9.79
CA GLU A 475 -14.43 3.89 10.47
C GLU A 475 -14.97 5.25 9.99
N TYR A 476 -15.37 5.36 8.71
CA TYR A 476 -16.07 6.56 8.21
C TYR A 476 -17.41 6.75 8.92
N VAL A 477 -18.20 5.69 9.06
CA VAL A 477 -19.48 5.73 9.78
C VAL A 477 -19.26 6.07 11.25
N ARG A 478 -18.29 5.42 11.92
CA ARG A 478 -17.93 5.70 13.32
C ARG A 478 -17.44 7.14 13.53
N ASP A 479 -16.71 7.71 12.59
CA ASP A 479 -16.32 9.13 12.68
C ASP A 479 -17.53 10.06 12.66
N PHE A 480 -18.50 9.75 11.79
CA PHE A 480 -19.76 10.49 11.78
C PHE A 480 -20.54 10.32 13.09
N GLU A 481 -20.64 9.10 13.63
CA GLU A 481 -21.31 8.83 14.91
C GLU A 481 -20.72 9.67 16.06
N ARG A 482 -19.39 9.80 16.12
CA ARG A 482 -18.73 10.65 17.12
C ARG A 482 -19.14 12.12 16.99
N ARG A 483 -19.39 12.60 15.77
CA ARG A 483 -19.83 13.99 15.50
C ARG A 483 -21.28 14.24 15.89
N LEU A 484 -22.08 13.19 16.10
CA LEU A 484 -23.46 13.33 16.58
C LEU A 484 -23.55 13.56 18.09
N GLU A 485 -22.47 13.43 18.85
CA GLU A 485 -22.51 13.57 20.32
C GLU A 485 -23.12 14.90 20.80
N PRO A 486 -22.82 16.08 20.20
CA PRO A 486 -23.49 17.33 20.56
C PRO A 486 -25.00 17.35 20.29
N TYR A 487 -25.51 16.42 19.48
CA TYR A 487 -26.90 16.31 19.04
C TYR A 487 -27.61 15.07 19.59
N ARG A 488 -27.03 14.39 20.61
CA ARG A 488 -27.51 13.10 21.14
C ARG A 488 -28.99 13.07 21.53
N ASP A 489 -29.55 14.22 21.92
CA ASP A 489 -30.94 14.37 22.36
C ASP A 489 -31.91 14.74 21.22
N ALA A 490 -31.42 14.92 19.98
CA ALA A 490 -32.26 15.14 18.82
C ALA A 490 -33.00 13.85 18.42
N ALA A 491 -34.28 13.96 18.03
CA ALA A 491 -35.08 12.82 17.62
C ALA A 491 -34.45 12.05 16.43
N ALA A 492 -33.90 12.76 15.45
CA ALA A 492 -33.19 12.18 14.32
C ALA A 492 -31.99 11.32 14.74
N VAL A 493 -31.23 11.74 15.76
CA VAL A 493 -30.07 11.00 16.27
C VAL A 493 -30.50 9.73 17.02
N ARG A 494 -31.60 9.79 17.79
CA ARG A 494 -32.19 8.59 18.40
C ARG A 494 -32.65 7.59 17.33
N GLY A 495 -33.39 8.03 16.32
CA GLY A 495 -33.83 7.16 15.23
C GLY A 495 -32.66 6.56 14.44
N TYR A 496 -31.60 7.32 14.20
CA TYR A 496 -30.36 6.80 13.62
C TYR A 496 -29.71 5.71 14.49
N ARG A 497 -29.60 5.94 15.81
CA ARG A 497 -29.03 4.95 16.75
C ARG A 497 -29.88 3.68 16.83
N GLU A 498 -31.20 3.80 16.83
CA GLU A 498 -32.11 2.65 16.79
C GLU A 498 -31.93 1.82 15.51
N ARG A 499 -31.87 2.47 14.35
CA ARG A 499 -31.70 1.82 13.05
C ARG A 499 -30.34 1.14 12.91
N THR A 500 -29.27 1.77 13.40
CA THR A 500 -27.91 1.21 13.34
C THR A 500 -27.64 0.16 14.42
N ALA A 501 -28.31 0.21 15.56
CA ALA A 501 -28.24 -0.85 16.58
C ALA A 501 -28.76 -2.19 16.03
N ALA A 502 -29.71 -2.18 15.09
CA ALA A 502 -30.22 -3.39 14.44
C ALA A 502 -29.26 -4.05 13.43
N LEU A 503 -28.13 -3.41 13.12
CA LEU A 503 -27.12 -3.92 12.19
C LEU A 503 -25.98 -4.69 12.88
N ASN A 504 -25.89 -4.61 14.21
CA ASN A 504 -24.92 -5.34 15.05
C ASN A 504 -25.63 -6.48 15.78
#